data_AF-A0A151P0M3-F1
#
_entry.id   AF-A0A151P0M3-F1
#
_cell.length_a   1.000
_cell.length_b   1.000
_cell.length_c   1.000
_cell.angle_alpha   90.00
_cell.angle_beta   90.00
_cell.angle_gamma   90.00
#
_symmetry.space_group_name_H-M   'P 1'
#
loop_
_entity.id
_entity.type
_entity.pdbx_description
1 polymer ?
#
loop_
_entity_poly.entity_id
_entity_poly.type
_entity_poly.pdbx_seq_one_letter_code
_entity_poly.pdbx_strand_id
1 'polypeptide(L)'
;MVHSFSRTLGDYTCTFTYAAQGGTNEQWQMSVGVSEDNLLFSCSVWRPQGKSYLFFTQFKAEVKGAKIEYAMAYSKAAVAGQSDIPLKEEEFEIAETTVVHKDGKFHSELSKLVIVAKTPRDEL
;
A
#
# COMPACT_ATOMS: atom_id res chain seq x y z
N MET A 1 -2.80 -18.70 1.12
CA MET A 1 -1.38 -18.46 1.43
C MET A 1 -1.23 -16.99 1.78
N VAL A 2 -0.38 -16.65 2.76
CA VAL A 2 -0.10 -15.25 3.12
C VAL A 2 1.26 -14.87 2.52
N HIS A 3 1.32 -13.73 1.86
CA HIS A 3 2.53 -13.16 1.27
C HIS A 3 2.89 -11.86 1.98
N SER A 4 4.18 -11.57 2.09
CA SER A 4 4.69 -10.33 2.66
C SER A 4 5.87 -9.79 1.86
N PHE A 5 5.87 -8.48 1.64
CA PHE A 5 6.89 -7.72 0.91
C PHE A 5 7.32 -6.56 1.78
N SER A 6 8.61 -6.32 1.93
CA SER A 6 9.12 -5.19 2.70
C SER A 6 10.22 -4.45 1.96
N ARG A 7 10.25 -3.14 2.09
CA ARG A 7 11.35 -2.27 1.65
C ARG A 7 11.73 -1.33 2.79
N THR A 8 13.04 -1.18 2.97
CA THR A 8 13.64 -0.32 3.99
C THR A 8 14.49 0.74 3.31
N LEU A 9 14.44 1.97 3.82
CA LEU A 9 15.25 3.10 3.40
C LEU A 9 15.64 3.90 4.65
N GLY A 10 16.90 3.79 5.06
CA GLY A 10 17.34 4.32 6.36
C GLY A 10 16.56 3.68 7.51
N ASP A 11 16.00 4.53 8.38
CA ASP A 11 15.20 4.12 9.55
C ASP A 11 13.73 3.81 9.22
N TYR A 12 13.32 4.01 7.97
CA TYR A 12 11.94 3.83 7.53
C TYR A 12 11.76 2.48 6.85
N THR A 13 10.69 1.77 7.21
CA THR A 13 10.34 0.50 6.58
C THR A 13 8.87 0.48 6.21
N CYS A 14 8.57 0.07 4.98
CA CYS A 14 7.22 -0.23 4.54
C CYS A 14 7.08 -1.73 4.34
N THR A 15 6.08 -2.34 4.98
CA THR A 15 5.76 -3.76 4.84
C THR A 15 4.34 -3.91 4.33
N PHE A 16 4.16 -4.65 3.24
CA PHE A 16 2.86 -4.98 2.67
C PHE A 16 2.63 -6.48 2.77
N THR A 17 1.57 -6.86 3.48
CA THR A 17 1.17 -8.24 3.72
C THR A 17 -0.23 -8.45 3.17
N TYR A 18 -0.44 -9.55 2.44
CA TYR A 18 -1.76 -9.90 1.93
C TYR A 18 -1.99 -11.40 1.91
N ALA A 19 -3.28 -11.76 1.93
CA ALA A 19 -3.76 -13.09 1.65
C ALA A 19 -4.68 -13.02 0.45
N ALA A 20 -4.46 -13.91 -0.52
CA ALA A 20 -5.29 -13.98 -1.71
C ALA A 20 -5.50 -15.42 -2.16
N GLN A 21 -6.55 -15.60 -2.95
CA GLN A 21 -6.86 -16.82 -3.68
C GLN A 21 -6.69 -16.55 -5.18
N GLY A 22 -6.11 -17.51 -5.90
CA GLY A 22 -5.85 -17.38 -7.33
C GLY A 22 -4.76 -18.35 -7.79
N GLY A 23 -4.86 -18.79 -9.03
CA GLY A 23 -3.90 -19.73 -9.63
C GLY A 23 -2.70 -19.06 -10.32
N THR A 24 -2.61 -17.73 -10.28
CA THR A 24 -1.59 -16.95 -11.00
C THR A 24 -0.56 -16.39 -10.03
N ASN A 25 0.73 -16.62 -10.32
CA ASN A 25 1.81 -15.95 -9.61
C ASN A 25 1.95 -14.52 -10.15
N GLU A 26 1.47 -13.54 -9.40
CA GLU A 26 1.57 -12.13 -9.78
C GLU A 26 2.79 -11.45 -9.12
N GLN A 27 3.64 -10.85 -9.95
CA GLN A 27 4.74 -9.99 -9.49
C GLN A 27 4.26 -8.60 -9.09
N TRP A 28 4.34 -8.29 -7.80
CA TRP A 28 4.09 -6.95 -7.28
C TRP A 28 5.38 -6.15 -7.18
N GLN A 29 5.29 -4.84 -7.38
CA GLN A 29 6.41 -3.92 -7.18
C GLN A 29 6.15 -3.03 -5.98
N MET A 30 7.24 -2.63 -5.32
CA MET A 30 7.23 -1.72 -4.19
C MET A 30 8.38 -0.73 -4.35
N SER A 31 8.07 0.55 -4.16
CA SER A 31 9.03 1.64 -4.08
C SER A 31 8.85 2.40 -2.77
N VAL A 32 9.97 2.82 -2.19
CA VAL A 32 10.01 3.68 -1.01
C VAL A 32 10.93 4.87 -1.30
N GLY A 33 10.60 6.01 -0.73
CA GLY A 33 11.37 7.24 -0.90
C GLY A 33 11.18 8.19 0.27
N VAL A 34 12.16 9.04 0.51
CA VAL A 34 12.09 10.14 1.48
C VAL A 34 12.17 11.45 0.70
N SER A 35 11.40 12.47 1.10
CA SER A 35 11.45 13.79 0.51
C SER A 35 12.80 14.48 0.75
N GLU A 36 13.17 15.44 -0.08
CA GLU A 36 14.48 16.14 0.04
C GLU A 36 14.68 16.84 1.39
N ASP A 37 13.59 17.30 2.01
CA ASP A 37 13.58 17.93 3.34
C ASP A 37 13.53 16.91 4.50
N ASN A 38 13.55 15.61 4.20
CA ASN A 38 13.43 14.50 5.14
C ASN A 38 12.15 14.52 6.01
N LEU A 39 11.11 15.26 5.62
CA LEU A 39 9.86 15.37 6.40
C LEU A 39 8.82 14.30 6.04
N LEU A 40 8.89 13.73 4.84
CA LEU A 40 7.91 12.79 4.32
C LEU A 40 8.59 11.51 3.85
N PHE A 41 8.10 10.38 4.35
CA PHE A 41 8.36 9.05 3.84
C PHE A 41 7.19 8.61 2.95
N SER A 42 7.50 8.09 1.76
CA SER A 42 6.52 7.57 0.82
C SER A 42 6.74 6.08 0.58
N CYS A 43 5.64 5.33 0.50
CA CYS A 43 5.63 3.95 0.10
C CYS A 43 4.54 3.72 -0.95
N SER A 44 4.91 3.14 -2.08
CA SER A 44 3.97 2.75 -3.12
C SER A 44 4.13 1.28 -3.45
N VAL A 45 3.02 0.56 -3.49
CA VAL A 45 2.95 -0.84 -3.87
C VAL A 45 1.97 -0.95 -5.02
N TRP A 46 2.34 -1.60 -6.13
CA TRP A 46 1.45 -1.67 -7.28
C TRP A 46 1.70 -2.91 -8.14
N ARG A 47 0.68 -3.24 -8.92
CA ARG A 47 0.74 -4.22 -10.00
C ARG A 47 1.20 -3.50 -11.29
N PRO A 48 2.34 -3.88 -11.89
CA PRO A 48 2.84 -3.22 -13.11
C PRO A 48 1.90 -3.30 -14.31
N GLN A 49 1.08 -4.37 -14.37
CA GLN A 49 0.06 -4.55 -15.41
C GLN A 49 -1.26 -3.80 -15.11
N GLY A 50 -1.35 -3.07 -13.99
CA GLY A 50 -2.48 -2.21 -13.65
C GLY A 50 -3.70 -2.93 -13.07
N LYS A 51 -3.91 -4.20 -13.38
CA LYS A 51 -4.96 -5.02 -12.79
C LYS A 51 -4.38 -6.29 -12.16
N SER A 52 -4.79 -6.57 -10.93
CA SER A 52 -4.61 -7.88 -10.31
C SER A 52 -5.81 -8.78 -10.63
N TYR A 53 -5.53 -10.06 -10.88
CA TYR A 53 -6.53 -11.13 -11.03
C TYR A 53 -6.64 -11.99 -9.76
N LEU A 54 -5.85 -11.67 -8.73
CA LEU A 54 -5.96 -12.31 -7.43
C LEU A 54 -7.23 -11.84 -6.72
N PHE A 55 -7.89 -12.78 -6.05
CA PHE A 55 -9.00 -12.49 -5.15
C PHE A 55 -8.44 -12.25 -3.74
N PHE A 56 -8.29 -10.98 -3.36
CA PHE A 56 -7.71 -10.62 -2.06
C PHE A 56 -8.71 -10.85 -0.94
N THR A 57 -8.42 -11.77 -0.03
CA THR A 57 -9.24 -11.93 1.17
C THR A 57 -8.83 -10.95 2.25
N GLN A 58 -7.54 -10.58 2.30
CA GLN A 58 -7.00 -9.66 3.31
C GLN A 58 -5.81 -8.87 2.75
N PHE A 59 -5.67 -7.61 3.15
CA PHE A 59 -4.42 -6.86 2.99
C PHE A 59 -4.16 -5.97 4.21
N LYS A 60 -2.87 -5.76 4.49
CA LYS A 60 -2.34 -4.84 5.49
C LYS A 60 -1.03 -4.24 4.96
N ALA A 61 -0.90 -2.93 5.03
CA ALA A 61 0.38 -2.24 4.95
C ALA A 61 0.74 -1.63 6.31
N GLU A 62 2.02 -1.66 6.65
CA GLU A 62 2.56 -1.13 7.89
C GLU A 62 3.81 -0.30 7.58
N VAL A 63 3.86 0.90 8.16
CA VAL A 63 5.00 1.81 8.11
C VAL A 63 5.66 1.85 9.47
N LYS A 64 6.99 1.69 9.50
CA LYS A 64 7.83 1.87 10.69
C LYS A 64 8.72 3.09 10.51
N GLY A 65 8.95 3.80 11.60
CA GLY A 65 9.77 5.01 11.62
C GLY A 65 9.06 6.30 11.21
N ALA A 66 7.80 6.24 10.75
CA ALA A 66 7.00 7.40 10.35
C ALA A 66 5.50 7.18 10.66
N LYS A 67 4.72 8.27 10.72
CA LYS A 67 3.27 8.24 10.99
C LYS A 67 2.49 8.60 9.74
N ILE A 68 1.48 7.81 9.37
CA ILE A 68 0.71 8.01 8.14
C ILE A 68 -0.06 9.33 8.20
N GLU A 69 0.16 10.20 7.21
CA GLU A 69 -0.64 11.42 6.99
C GLU A 69 -1.69 11.21 5.89
N TYR A 70 -1.36 10.37 4.91
CA TYR A 70 -2.24 10.07 3.79
C TYR A 70 -2.02 8.65 3.30
N ALA A 71 -3.11 7.95 2.97
CA ALA A 71 -3.05 6.71 2.22
C ALA A 71 -4.24 6.56 1.29
N MET A 72 -4.01 5.90 0.16
CA MET A 72 -5.05 5.61 -0.84
C MET A 72 -4.79 4.25 -1.47
N ALA A 73 -5.84 3.45 -1.58
CA ALA A 73 -5.84 2.16 -2.24
C ALA A 73 -6.69 2.22 -3.52
N TYR A 74 -6.36 1.37 -4.49
CA TYR A 74 -7.02 1.35 -5.80
C TYR A 74 -7.32 -0.09 -6.20
N SER A 75 -8.54 -0.36 -6.66
CA SER A 75 -8.91 -1.66 -7.25
C SER A 75 -8.24 -1.86 -8.61
N LYS A 76 -7.96 -0.75 -9.32
CA LYS A 76 -7.31 -0.73 -10.62
C LYS A 76 -6.30 0.41 -10.71
N ALA A 77 -5.08 0.07 -11.11
CA ALA A 77 -4.02 1.03 -11.37
C ALA A 77 -4.04 1.52 -12.82
N ALA A 78 -3.73 2.79 -13.01
CA ALA A 78 -3.59 3.44 -14.29
C ALA A 78 -2.43 2.84 -15.10
N VAL A 79 -2.74 2.11 -16.16
CA VAL A 79 -1.78 1.58 -17.14
C VAL A 79 -2.31 1.82 -18.55
N ALA A 80 -1.42 2.21 -19.46
CA ALA A 80 -1.72 2.36 -20.89
C ALA A 80 -2.97 3.21 -21.23
N GLY A 81 -3.13 4.37 -20.55
CA GLY A 81 -4.22 5.32 -20.81
C GLY A 81 -5.50 5.08 -20.02
N GLN A 82 -5.51 4.11 -19.08
CA GLN A 82 -6.62 3.92 -18.15
C GLN A 82 -6.44 4.76 -16.88
N SER A 83 -7.53 5.20 -16.28
CA SER A 83 -7.53 5.93 -15.00
C SER A 83 -7.43 4.98 -13.80
N ASP A 84 -6.83 5.47 -12.72
CA ASP A 84 -6.89 4.84 -11.40
C ASP A 84 -8.35 4.74 -10.94
N ILE A 85 -8.76 3.59 -10.40
CA ILE A 85 -10.07 3.42 -9.74
C ILE A 85 -9.81 3.31 -8.23
N PRO A 86 -10.09 4.35 -7.44
CA PRO A 86 -9.86 4.30 -6.00
C PRO A 86 -10.83 3.32 -5.34
N LEU A 87 -10.36 2.66 -4.28
CA LEU A 87 -11.25 1.99 -3.34
C LEU A 87 -12.07 3.02 -2.59
N LYS A 88 -13.26 2.63 -2.16
CA LYS A 88 -14.07 3.51 -1.32
C LYS A 88 -13.50 3.53 0.09
N GLU A 89 -13.71 4.64 0.80
CA GLU A 89 -13.22 4.82 2.17
C GLU A 89 -13.80 3.77 3.15
N GLU A 90 -14.99 3.22 2.86
CA GLU A 90 -15.55 2.13 3.66
C GLU A 90 -14.86 0.77 3.47
N GLU A 91 -14.00 0.61 2.48
CA GLU A 91 -13.35 -0.67 2.17
C GLU A 91 -12.05 -0.89 2.96
N PHE A 92 -11.51 0.15 3.57
CA PHE A 92 -10.27 0.09 4.34
C PHE A 92 -10.28 1.09 5.49
N GLU A 93 -9.34 0.92 6.41
CA GLU A 93 -9.05 1.88 7.47
C GLU A 93 -7.58 2.26 7.46
N ILE A 94 -7.35 3.50 7.87
CA ILE A 94 -6.02 4.06 8.08
C ILE A 94 -5.90 4.31 9.57
N ALA A 95 -4.93 3.65 10.21
CA ALA A 95 -4.47 3.96 11.55
C ALA A 95 -3.15 4.74 11.49
N GLU A 96 -2.57 5.05 12.65
CA GLU A 96 -1.35 5.86 12.76
C GLU A 96 -0.17 5.32 11.93
N THR A 97 -0.03 4.00 11.82
CA THR A 97 1.09 3.34 11.13
C THR A 97 0.65 2.24 10.18
N THR A 98 -0.65 1.97 10.06
CA THR A 98 -1.16 0.85 9.27
C THR A 98 -2.33 1.22 8.38
N VAL A 99 -2.39 0.60 7.21
CA VAL A 99 -3.55 0.61 6.32
C VAL A 99 -4.03 -0.82 6.18
N VAL A 100 -5.28 -1.11 6.51
CA VAL A 100 -5.83 -2.46 6.48
C VAL A 100 -7.21 -2.47 5.86
N HIS A 101 -7.54 -3.53 5.12
CA HIS A 101 -8.90 -3.75 4.60
C HIS A 101 -9.93 -3.85 5.73
N LYS A 102 -11.19 -3.52 5.43
CA LYS A 102 -12.33 -3.75 6.32
C LYS A 102 -13.07 -5.03 5.91
N ASP A 103 -13.18 -5.94 6.86
CA ASP A 103 -13.92 -7.19 6.70
C ASP A 103 -15.37 -6.93 6.28
N GLY A 104 -15.83 -7.65 5.24
CA GLY A 104 -17.19 -7.54 4.71
C GLY A 104 -17.49 -6.26 3.92
N LYS A 105 -16.53 -5.34 3.78
CA LYS A 105 -16.67 -4.13 2.94
C LYS A 105 -15.74 -4.14 1.74
N PHE A 106 -14.55 -4.70 1.90
CA PHE A 106 -13.56 -4.79 0.84
C PHE A 106 -13.99 -5.77 -0.26
N HIS A 107 -14.06 -5.31 -1.51
CA HIS A 107 -14.54 -6.11 -2.65
C HIS A 107 -13.49 -7.07 -3.23
N SER A 108 -12.40 -7.34 -2.49
CA SER A 108 -11.35 -8.28 -2.87
C SER A 108 -10.51 -7.88 -4.09
N GLU A 109 -10.64 -6.64 -4.55
CA GLU A 109 -9.86 -6.08 -5.67
C GLU A 109 -8.83 -5.08 -5.16
N LEU A 110 -7.55 -5.34 -5.43
CA LEU A 110 -6.45 -4.42 -5.13
C LEU A 110 -5.42 -4.46 -6.24
N SER A 111 -4.97 -3.29 -6.69
CA SER A 111 -3.95 -3.15 -7.72
C SER A 111 -2.87 -2.14 -7.38
N LYS A 112 -3.14 -1.19 -6.47
CA LYS A 112 -2.17 -0.18 -6.04
C LYS A 112 -2.52 0.33 -4.64
N LEU A 113 -1.49 0.64 -3.87
CA LEU A 113 -1.55 1.28 -2.56
C LEU A 113 -0.47 2.34 -2.48
N VAL A 114 -0.84 3.56 -2.11
CA VAL A 114 0.07 4.69 -1.91
C VAL A 114 -0.07 5.15 -0.47
N ILE A 115 1.05 5.29 0.22
CA ILE A 115 1.14 5.75 1.61
C ILE A 115 2.15 6.89 1.65
N VAL A 116 1.76 7.99 2.30
CA VAL A 116 2.63 9.10 2.67
C VAL A 116 2.57 9.24 4.17
N ALA A 117 3.74 9.21 4.81
CA ALA A 117 3.89 9.25 6.25
C ALA A 117 4.86 10.36 6.64
N LYS A 118 4.54 11.09 7.69
CA LYS A 118 5.40 12.10 8.29
C LYS A 118 6.50 11.44 9.10
N THR A 119 7.73 11.87 8.89
CA THR A 119 8.85 11.47 9.72
C THR A 119 8.77 12.15 11.09
N PRO A 120 9.26 11.52 12.17
CA PRO A 120 9.42 12.20 13.45
C PRO A 120 10.42 13.33 13.26
N ARG A 121 9.98 14.56 13.55
CA ARG A 121 10.87 15.73 13.53
C ARG A 121 11.81 15.62 14.72
N ASP A 122 13.10 15.43 14.46
CA ASP A 122 14.14 15.55 15.48
C ASP A 122 14.41 17.06 15.64
N GLU A 123 13.71 17.71 16.56
CA GLU A 123 14.09 19.05 17.01
C GLU A 123 15.24 18.88 18.01
N LEU A 124 16.46 18.81 17.44
CA LEU A 124 17.71 18.69 18.18
C LEU A 124 18.25 20.08 18.55
#